data_AF-A0A397JD81-F1
#
_entry.id   AF-A0A397JD81-F1
#
_cell.length_a   1.000
_cell.length_b   1.000
_cell.length_c   1.000
_cell.angle_alpha   90.00
_cell.angle_beta   90.00
_cell.angle_gamma   90.00
#
_symmetry.space_group_name_H-M   'P 1'
#
loop_
_entity.id
_entity.type
_entity.pdbx_description
1 polymer ?
#
loop_
_entity_poly.entity_id
_entity_poly.type
_entity_poly.pdbx_seq_one_letter_code
_entity_poly.pdbx_strand_id
1 'polypeptide(L)'
;MPKHRQTNTYLVSPGVLVETIHYGPYSRYWWQPLSSSNNNKENMTYFPIRVNQKTKAILNKYEFIVTVVIGNKDNNKFLPGYICHCGDISVLANDPTTAVSEYKKNIQKMVLGCDKK
;
A
#
# COMPACT_ATOMS: atom_id res chain seq x y z
N MET A 1 -12.98 10.11 18.40
CA MET A 1 -12.46 10.51 17.06
C MET A 1 -11.12 9.81 16.85
N PRO A 2 -10.88 9.08 15.74
CA PRO A 2 -9.56 8.50 15.52
C PRO A 2 -8.57 9.63 15.28
N LYS A 3 -7.55 9.75 16.14
CA LYS A 3 -6.43 10.66 15.93
C LYS A 3 -5.75 10.26 14.63
N HIS A 4 -5.89 11.05 13.57
CA HIS A 4 -5.17 10.88 12.32
C HIS A 4 -3.68 11.07 12.62
N ARG A 5 -2.94 9.96 12.80
CA ARG A 5 -1.49 10.01 12.98
C ARG A 5 -0.90 10.45 11.64
N GLN A 6 -0.47 11.71 11.55
CA GLN A 6 0.36 12.17 10.45
C GLN A 6 1.62 11.28 10.43
N THR A 7 1.71 10.45 9.40
CA THR A 7 2.89 9.65 9.11
C THR A 7 3.61 10.33 7.98
N ASN A 8 4.89 10.62 8.18
CA ASN A 8 5.72 11.18 7.12
C ASN A 8 5.85 10.13 6.03
N THR A 9 5.15 10.37 4.92
CA THR A 9 5.13 9.51 3.75
C THR A 9 5.79 10.25 2.59
N TYR A 10 6.68 9.57 1.89
CA TYR A 10 7.47 10.12 0.79
C TYR A 10 7.30 9.23 -0.43
N LEU A 11 7.13 9.84 -1.60
CA LEU A 11 7.24 9.10 -2.86
C LEU A 11 8.72 8.84 -3.15
N VAL A 12 9.10 7.58 -3.27
CA VAL A 12 10.47 7.15 -3.61
C VAL A 12 10.61 6.99 -5.11
N SER A 13 9.63 6.34 -5.75
CA SER A 13 9.57 6.24 -7.21
C SER A 13 8.12 6.33 -7.69
N PRO A 14 7.86 7.03 -8.80
CA PRO A 14 6.49 7.24 -9.29
C PRO A 14 5.86 6.00 -9.92
N GLY A 15 6.64 4.97 -10.28
CA GLY A 15 6.12 3.81 -11.00
C GLY A 15 5.67 4.15 -12.43
N VAL A 16 4.99 3.19 -13.07
CA VAL A 16 4.56 3.27 -14.47
C VAL A 16 3.08 2.95 -14.65
N LEU A 17 2.48 3.56 -15.68
CA LEU A 17 1.20 3.14 -16.21
C LEU A 17 1.43 2.00 -17.19
N VAL A 18 0.82 0.86 -16.92
CA VAL A 18 0.76 -0.28 -17.83
C VAL A 18 -0.57 -0.25 -18.57
N GLU A 19 -0.53 -0.22 -19.90
CA GLU A 19 -1.69 0.01 -20.75
C GLU A 19 -2.83 -0.98 -20.48
N THR A 20 -2.51 -2.27 -20.45
CA THR A 20 -3.47 -3.37 -20.30
C THR A 20 -4.22 -3.37 -18.98
N ILE A 21 -3.65 -2.78 -17.92
CA ILE A 21 -4.29 -2.76 -16.59
C ILE A 21 -4.95 -1.41 -16.31
N HIS A 22 -4.38 -0.29 -16.76
CA HIS A 22 -4.92 1.05 -16.45
C HIS A 22 -6.02 1.48 -17.40
N TYR A 23 -6.04 0.94 -18.62
CA TYR A 23 -7.04 1.25 -19.66
C TYR A 23 -7.81 0.01 -20.13
N GLY A 24 -7.59 -1.15 -19.50
CA GLY A 24 -8.30 -2.40 -19.80
C GLY A 24 -9.58 -2.62 -18.98
N PRO A 25 -10.21 -3.80 -19.11
CA PRO A 25 -11.47 -4.14 -18.44
C PRO A 25 -11.44 -4.06 -16.91
N TYR A 26 -10.26 -4.18 -16.32
CA TYR A 26 -10.03 -4.16 -14.87
C TYR A 26 -9.47 -2.82 -14.36
N SER A 27 -9.46 -1.79 -15.19
CA SER A 27 -8.95 -0.44 -14.87
C SER A 27 -9.52 0.12 -13.58
N ARG A 28 -10.81 -0.08 -13.30
CA ARG A 28 -11.48 0.38 -12.07
C ARG A 28 -10.76 0.04 -10.75
N TYR A 29 -9.90 -0.98 -10.72
CA TYR A 29 -9.15 -1.38 -9.53
C TYR A 29 -7.80 -0.66 -9.39
N TRP A 30 -7.35 0.04 -10.43
CA TRP A 30 -6.07 0.73 -10.53
C TRP A 30 -6.18 2.25 -10.45
N TRP A 31 -7.36 2.77 -10.08
CA TRP A 31 -7.62 4.19 -9.91
C TRP A 31 -8.26 4.43 -8.55
N GLN A 32 -7.60 5.26 -7.72
CA GLN A 32 -8.08 5.63 -6.39
C GLN A 32 -8.76 7.01 -6.47
N PRO A 33 -9.97 7.18 -5.94
CA PRO A 33 -10.57 8.50 -5.84
C PRO A 33 -9.78 9.41 -4.90
N LEU A 34 -9.52 10.64 -5.34
CA LEU A 34 -9.11 11.73 -4.46
C LEU A 34 -10.36 12.16 -3.69
N SER A 35 -10.36 11.96 -2.37
CA SER A 35 -11.39 12.53 -1.51
C SER A 35 -11.16 14.04 -1.45
N SER A 36 -11.65 14.79 -2.44
CA SER A 36 -11.81 16.23 -2.30
C SER A 36 -12.90 16.48 -1.26
N SER A 37 -12.72 17.50 -0.43
CA SER A 37 -13.67 17.92 0.62
C SER A 37 -15.07 18.29 0.09
N ASN A 38 -15.30 18.24 -1.22
CA ASN A 38 -16.55 18.64 -1.84
C ASN A 38 -17.38 17.40 -2.09
N ASN A 39 -18.49 17.27 -1.34
CA ASN A 39 -19.43 16.15 -1.36
C ASN A 39 -20.16 15.90 -2.70
N ASN A 40 -19.71 16.51 -3.80
CA ASN A 40 -20.28 16.33 -5.13
C ASN A 40 -19.59 15.15 -5.83
N LYS A 41 -20.24 13.98 -5.77
CA LYS A 41 -19.79 12.74 -6.43
C LYS A 41 -19.57 12.89 -7.94
N GLU A 42 -20.18 13.89 -8.57
CA GLU A 42 -20.10 14.13 -10.02
C GLU A 42 -18.72 14.63 -10.49
N ASN A 43 -17.90 15.22 -9.60
CA ASN A 43 -16.56 15.73 -9.92
C ASN A 43 -15.46 15.00 -9.14
N MET A 44 -15.63 13.69 -8.93
CA MET A 44 -14.62 12.88 -8.24
C MET A 44 -13.39 12.70 -9.13
N THR A 45 -12.27 13.31 -8.74
CA THR A 45 -10.99 13.13 -9.43
C THR A 45 -10.38 11.79 -9.02
N TYR A 46 -9.85 11.03 -9.97
CA TYR A 46 -9.17 9.76 -9.71
C TYR A 46 -7.68 9.86 -9.99
N PHE A 47 -6.86 9.23 -9.14
CA PHE A 47 -5.42 9.12 -9.31
C PHE A 47 -5.03 7.67 -9.59
N PRO A 48 -4.08 7.42 -10.51
CA PRO A 48 -3.66 6.07 -10.83
C PRO A 48 -2.80 5.48 -9.71
N ILE A 49 -3.03 4.20 -9.43
CA ILE A 49 -2.16 3.35 -8.63
C ILE A 49 -1.11 2.78 -9.59
N ARG A 50 0.12 3.31 -9.59
CA ARG A 50 1.10 2.94 -10.62
C ARG A 50 1.91 1.70 -10.25
N VAL A 51 2.20 0.84 -11.23
CA VAL A 51 3.02 -0.36 -11.04
C VAL A 51 4.45 0.04 -10.72
N ASN A 52 5.10 -0.64 -9.77
CA ASN A 52 6.42 -0.29 -9.25
C ASN A 52 6.52 1.11 -8.63
N GLN A 53 5.37 1.73 -8.31
CA GLN A 53 5.38 2.92 -7.45
C GLN A 53 5.89 2.51 -6.08
N LYS A 54 6.85 3.27 -5.56
CA LYS A 54 7.42 3.05 -4.23
C LYS A 54 7.10 4.23 -3.35
N THR A 55 6.51 3.95 -2.20
CA THR A 55 6.32 4.94 -1.13
C THR A 55 7.12 4.51 0.09
N LYS A 56 7.70 5.50 0.76
CA LYS A 56 8.38 5.34 2.03
C LYS A 56 7.50 5.89 3.14
N ALA A 57 7.36 5.17 4.24
CA ALA A 57 6.82 5.68 5.48
C ALA A 57 7.84 5.47 6.60
N ILE A 58 8.02 6.47 7.46
CA ILE A 58 8.84 6.33 8.68
C ILE A 58 7.90 6.18 9.86
N LEU A 59 8.00 5.07 10.58
CA LEU A 59 7.21 4.81 11.78
C LEU A 59 8.09 4.21 12.87
N ASN A 60 8.06 4.82 14.07
CA ASN A 60 8.84 4.37 15.22
C ASN A 60 10.34 4.18 14.92
N LYS A 61 10.92 5.07 14.09
CA LYS A 61 12.31 5.03 13.60
C LYS A 61 12.62 3.90 12.60
N TYR A 62 11.63 3.11 12.19
CA TYR A 62 11.77 2.12 11.14
C TYR A 62 11.31 2.68 9.80
N GLU A 63 12.06 2.37 8.75
CA GLU A 63 11.73 2.71 7.37
C GLU A 63 10.93 1.58 6.72
N PHE A 64 9.77 1.94 6.19
CA PHE A 64 8.88 1.05 5.47
C PHE A 64 8.85 1.47 4.02
N ILE A 65 9.23 0.58 3.10
CA ILE A 65 9.10 0.82 1.67
C ILE A 65 7.99 -0.06 1.13
N VAL A 66 6.90 0.55 0.66
CA VAL A 66 5.81 -0.15 0.00
C VAL A 66 5.99 -0.03 -1.50
N THR A 67 6.05 -1.17 -2.19
CA THR A 67 6.08 -1.28 -3.65
C THR A 67 4.74 -1.82 -4.15
N VAL A 68 4.13 -1.12 -5.10
CA VAL A 68 2.94 -1.60 -5.81
C VAL A 68 3.34 -2.64 -6.85
N VAL A 69 2.69 -3.80 -6.84
CA VAL A 69 2.91 -4.90 -7.78
C VAL A 69 1.60 -5.32 -8.46
N ILE A 70 1.72 -6.02 -9.60
CA ILE A 70 0.58 -6.64 -10.28
C ILE A 70 0.30 -7.97 -9.59
N GLY A 71 -0.95 -8.21 -9.19
CA GLY A 71 -1.32 -9.39 -8.44
C GLY A 71 -1.32 -9.13 -6.94
N ASN A 72 -2.39 -9.56 -6.28
CA ASN A 72 -2.55 -9.41 -4.84
C ASN A 72 -2.25 -10.73 -4.09
N LYS A 73 -2.42 -10.74 -2.76
CA LYS A 73 -2.16 -11.90 -1.89
C LYS A 73 -3.05 -13.12 -2.21
N ASP A 74 -4.21 -12.88 -2.82
CA ASP A 74 -5.16 -13.93 -3.21
C ASP A 74 -4.90 -14.46 -4.64
N ASN A 75 -3.71 -14.21 -5.19
CA ASN A 75 -3.32 -14.56 -6.57
C ASN A 75 -4.22 -13.96 -7.65
N ASN A 76 -4.92 -12.84 -7.38
CA ASN A 76 -5.70 -12.14 -8.39
C ASN A 76 -4.81 -11.18 -9.19
N LYS A 77 -4.39 -11.61 -10.38
CA LYS A 77 -3.53 -10.86 -11.31
C LYS A 77 -4.10 -9.52 -11.80
N PHE A 78 -5.39 -9.26 -11.59
CA PHE A 78 -6.04 -8.02 -12.03
C PHE A 78 -6.10 -6.95 -10.94
N LEU A 79 -5.84 -7.32 -9.68
CA LEU A 79 -5.82 -6.40 -8.56
C LEU A 79 -4.40 -5.94 -8.25
N PRO A 80 -4.21 -4.71 -7.76
CA PRO A 80 -2.93 -4.29 -7.23
C PRO A 80 -2.60 -5.07 -5.96
N GLY A 81 -1.35 -5.50 -5.85
CA GLY A 81 -0.75 -5.96 -4.61
C GLY A 81 0.23 -4.94 -4.06
N TYR A 82 0.54 -5.08 -2.78
CA TYR A 82 1.45 -4.18 -2.07
C TYR A 82 2.47 -5.01 -1.31
N ILE A 83 3.74 -4.89 -1.70
CA ILE A 83 4.85 -5.49 -0.96
C ILE A 83 5.43 -4.43 -0.05
N CYS A 84 5.38 -4.65 1.25
CA CYS A 84 6.01 -3.81 2.26
C CYS A 84 7.35 -4.42 2.69
N HIS A 85 8.44 -3.67 2.53
CA HIS A 85 9.77 -4.02 3.00
C HIS A 85 10.12 -3.20 4.25
N CYS A 86 10.68 -3.86 5.25
CA CYS A 86 11.31 -3.21 6.40
C CYS A 86 12.47 -4.08 6.88
N GLY A 87 13.70 -3.63 6.68
CA GLY A 87 14.89 -4.48 6.80
C GLY A 87 14.79 -5.66 5.83
N ASP A 88 15.06 -6.88 6.31
CA ASP A 88 15.05 -8.11 5.51
C ASP A 88 13.65 -8.75 5.38
N ILE A 89 12.63 -8.19 6.03
CA ILE A 89 11.28 -8.74 6.05
C ILE A 89 10.43 -8.10 4.95
N SER A 90 9.72 -8.93 4.19
CA SER A 90 8.80 -8.51 3.15
C SER A 90 7.41 -9.12 3.36
N VAL A 91 6.34 -8.32 3.24
CA VAL A 91 4.95 -8.77 3.38
C VAL A 91 4.13 -8.34 2.18
N LEU A 92 3.44 -9.29 1.53
CA LEU A 92 2.45 -9.02 0.47
C LEU A 92 1.05 -8.88 1.09
N ALA A 93 0.35 -7.80 0.74
CA ALA A 93 -1.04 -7.56 1.15
C ALA A 93 -1.87 -6.93 0.02
N ASN A 94 -3.19 -6.89 0.26
CA ASN A 94 -4.18 -6.38 -0.69
C ASN A 94 -4.39 -4.86 -0.59
N ASP A 95 -3.94 -4.23 0.49
CA ASP A 95 -3.93 -2.78 0.65
C ASP A 95 -2.74 -2.36 1.52
N PRO A 96 -2.23 -1.12 1.36
CA PRO A 96 -1.02 -0.68 2.03
C PRO A 96 -1.18 -0.57 3.56
N THR A 97 -2.39 -0.30 4.05
CA THR A 97 -2.66 -0.20 5.49
C THR A 97 -2.61 -1.58 6.13
N THR A 98 -3.20 -2.58 5.48
CA THR A 98 -3.11 -3.98 5.88
C THR A 98 -1.66 -4.45 5.84
N ALA A 99 -0.88 -4.11 4.81
CA ALA A 99 0.54 -4.45 4.74
C ALA A 99 1.32 -3.94 5.97
N VAL A 100 1.13 -2.67 6.33
CA VAL A 100 1.76 -2.07 7.52
C VAL A 100 1.21 -2.68 8.82
N SER A 101 -0.08 -3.03 8.87
CA SER A 101 -0.70 -3.62 10.06
C SER A 101 -0.29 -5.07 10.30
N GLU A 102 -0.18 -5.89 9.25
CA GLU A 102 0.32 -7.27 9.31
C GLU A 102 1.77 -7.28 9.75
N TYR A 103 2.59 -6.35 9.25
CA TYR A 103 3.94 -6.16 9.75
C TYR A 103 3.98 -5.85 11.26
N LYS A 104 3.15 -4.90 11.74
CA LYS A 104 3.08 -4.61 13.19
C LYS A 104 2.72 -5.85 14.01
N LYS A 105 1.79 -6.66 13.53
CA LYS A 105 1.41 -7.93 14.17
C LYS A 105 2.56 -8.95 14.15
N ASN A 106 3.32 -9.01 13.05
CA ASN A 106 4.46 -9.92 12.89
C ASN A 106 5.65 -9.52 13.79
N ILE A 107 5.96 -8.22 13.93
CA ILE A 107 6.91 -7.76 14.95
C ILE A 107 6.43 -8.13 16.34
N GLN A 108 5.16 -7.87 16.67
CA GLN A 108 4.65 -8.11 18.02
C GLN A 108 4.70 -9.61 18.36
N LYS A 109 4.47 -10.50 17.38
CA LYS A 109 4.67 -11.94 17.52
C LYS A 109 6.13 -12.37 17.59
N MET A 110 7.06 -11.74 16.86
CA MET A 110 8.49 -12.04 16.96
C MET A 110 9.11 -11.56 18.28
N VAL A 111 8.69 -10.39 18.78
CA VAL A 111 9.14 -9.83 20.06
C VAL A 111 8.55 -10.58 21.25
N LEU A 112 7.28 -11.02 21.18
CA LEU A 112 6.64 -11.82 22.25
C LEU A 112 6.89 -13.34 22.12
N GLY A 113 7.42 -13.80 20.99
CA GLY A 113 7.73 -15.20 20.71
C GLY A 113 9.18 -15.60 21.00
N CYS A 114 10.09 -14.63 21.19
CA CYS A 114 11.48 -14.89 21.61
C CYS A 114 11.66 -15.07 23.12
N ASP A 115 10.65 -14.80 23.94
CA ASP A 115 10.70 -15.02 25.42
C ASP A 115 10.16 -16.40 25.84
N LYS A 116 10.01 -17.35 24.91
CA LYS A 116 9.71 -18.75 25.23
C LYS A 116 10.59 -19.70 24.44
N LYS A 117 11.85 -19.82 24.87
CA LYS A 117 12.58 -21.08 24.97
C LYS A 117 13.70 -20.94 25.98
#